data_AF-A0A7C4BBP0-F1
#
_entry.id   AF-A0A7C4BBP0-F1
#
_cell.length_a   1.000
_cell.length_b   1.000
_cell.length_c   1.000
_cell.angle_alpha   90.00
_cell.angle_beta   90.00
_cell.angle_gamma   90.00
#
_symmetry.space_group_name_H-M   'P 1'
#
loop_
_entity.id
_entity.type
_entity.pdbx_description
1 polymer ?
#
loop_
_entity_poly.entity_id
_entity_poly.type
_entity_poly.pdbx_seq_one_letter_code
_entity_poly.pdbx_strand_id
1 'polypeptide(L)' 'MLSLEGVKVFIDIGAHIGKYTCQVARIVGNDGLVIALEPHPVNYKLLCMNVRLNRLRNVHALNL' A
#
# COMPACT_ATOMS: atom_id res chain seq x y z
N MET A 1 -7.89 16.38 1.89
CA MET A 1 -6.87 15.35 2.23
C MET A 1 -7.53 14.38 3.19
N LEU A 2 -7.40 13.07 3.01
CA LEU A 2 -7.96 12.09 3.97
C LEU A 2 -7.22 12.25 5.31
N SER A 3 -7.96 12.55 6.39
CA SER A 3 -7.41 12.41 7.74
C SER A 3 -7.47 10.95 8.13
N LEU A 4 -6.31 10.35 8.41
CA LEU A 4 -6.16 8.95 8.81
C LEU A 4 -5.51 8.85 10.20
N GLU A 5 -5.71 9.88 11.03
CA GLU A 5 -5.21 9.89 12.41
C GLU A 5 -5.75 8.68 13.18
N GLY A 6 -4.85 7.97 13.86
CA GLY A 6 -5.20 6.77 14.64
C GLY A 6 -5.43 5.50 13.82
N VAL A 7 -5.37 5.52 12.49
CA VAL A 7 -5.49 4.31 11.67
C VAL A 7 -4.27 3.41 11.89
N LYS A 8 -4.54 2.18 12.37
CA LYS A 8 -3.51 1.15 12.56
C LYS A 8 -3.38 0.19 11.39
N VAL A 9 -4.47 -0.07 10.67
CA VAL A 9 -4.48 -0.96 9.51
C VAL A 9 -5.35 -0.35 8.40
N PHE A 10 -4.83 -0.33 7.18
CA PHE A 10 -5.54 0.07 5.97
C PHE A 10 -5.49 -1.06 4.94
N ILE A 11 -6.62 -1.36 4.29
CA ILE A 11 -6.72 -2.40 3.27
C ILE A 11 -7.06 -1.74 1.93
N ASP A 12 -6.18 -1.89 0.94
CA ASP A 12 -6.32 -1.38 -0.42
C ASP A 12 -6.70 -2.54 -1.36
N ILE A 13 -7.99 -2.65 -1.70
CA ILE A 13 -8.52 -3.72 -2.57
C ILE A 13 -8.51 -3.24 -4.02
N GLY A 14 -7.87 -4.00 -4.91
CA GLY A 14 -7.63 -3.54 -6.28
C GLY A 14 -6.56 -2.45 -6.32
N ALA A 15 -5.46 -2.70 -5.60
CA ALA A 15 -4.38 -1.72 -5.39
C ALA A 15 -3.71 -1.25 -6.69
N HIS A 16 -3.92 -1.93 -7.82
CA HIS A 16 -3.37 -1.62 -9.13
C HIS A 16 -1.86 -1.46 -9.05
N ILE A 17 -1.33 -0.29 -9.41
CA ILE A 17 0.11 0.03 -9.30
C ILE A 17 0.47 0.74 -7.98
N GLY A 18 -0.43 0.80 -7.00
CA GLY A 18 -0.13 1.28 -5.65
C GLY A 18 -0.27 2.78 -5.40
N LYS A 19 -1.11 3.49 -6.17
CA LYS A 19 -1.34 4.94 -6.02
C LYS A 19 -1.78 5.29 -4.58
N TYR A 20 -2.81 4.62 -4.08
CA TYR A 20 -3.33 4.85 -2.73
C TYR A 20 -2.51 4.14 -1.68
N THR A 21 -2.12 2.88 -1.92
CA THR A 21 -1.17 2.14 -1.08
C THR A 21 0.03 3.00 -0.65
N CYS A 22 0.74 3.62 -1.61
CA CYS A 22 1.94 4.40 -1.31
C CYS A 22 1.66 5.73 -0.61
N GLN A 23 0.49 6.33 -0.85
CA GLN A 23 0.08 7.56 -0.20
C GLN A 23 -0.30 7.29 1.26
N VAL A 24 -1.14 6.29 1.49
CA VAL A 24 -1.62 5.92 2.83
C VAL A 24 -0.48 5.41 3.70
N ALA A 25 0.40 4.57 3.16
CA ALA A 25 1.56 4.06 3.89
C ALA A 25 2.45 5.16 4.48
N ARG A 26 2.55 6.32 3.80
CA ARG A 26 3.25 7.49 4.34
C ARG A 26 2.48 8.22 5.43
N ILE A 27 1.16 8.35 5.25
CA ILE A 27 0.30 9.08 6.19
C ILE A 27 0.23 8.34 7.53
N VAL A 28 0.06 7.01 7.51
CA VAL A 28 -0.05 6.21 8.74
C VAL A 28 1.31 5.97 9.43
N GLY A 29 2.42 6.23 8.72
CA GLY A 29 3.77 6.06 9.24
C GLY A 29 4.12 4.61 9.60
N ASN A 30 5.26 4.41 10.26
CA ASN A 30 5.76 3.07 10.61
C ASN A 30 4.87 2.34 11.63
N ASP A 31 4.01 3.06 12.35
CA ASP A 31 3.10 2.50 13.36
C ASP A 31 1.75 2.02 12.77
N GLY A 32 1.52 2.25 11.47
CA GLY A 32 0.37 1.76 10.74
C GLY A 32 0.78 0.78 9.64
N LEU A 33 -0.10 -0.17 9.34
CA LEU A 33 0.09 -1.21 8.34
C LEU A 33 -0.83 -0.97 7.14
N VAL A 34 -0.32 -1.19 5.93
CA VAL A 34 -1.12 -1.23 4.70
C VAL A 34 -1.08 -2.64 4.11
N ILE A 35 -2.23 -3.23 3.84
CA ILE A 35 -2.38 -4.49 3.10
C ILE A 35 -2.93 -4.14 1.72
N ALA A 36 -2.17 -4.43 0.67
CA ALA A 36 -2.52 -4.11 -0.72
C ALA A 36 -2.80 -5.39 -1.50
N LEU A 37 -4.04 -5.52 -1.99
CA LEU A 37 -4.49 -6.69 -2.75
C LEU A 37 -4.60 -6.33 -4.22
N GLU A 38 -3.89 -7.05 -5.09
CA GLU A 38 -3.97 -6.84 -6.53
C GLU A 38 -3.93 -8.19 -7.28
N PRO A 39 -5.02 -8.59 -7.97
CA PRO A 39 -5.07 -9.88 -8.66
C PRO A 39 -4.25 -9.92 -9.94
N HIS A 40 -4.11 -8.79 -10.66
CA HIS A 40 -3.45 -8.81 -11.96
C HIS A 40 -1.92 -8.85 -11.78
N PRO A 41 -1.23 -9.91 -12.24
CA PRO A 41 0.18 -10.15 -11.90
C PRO A 41 1.15 -9.07 -12.41
N VAL A 42 0.82 -8.39 -13.52
CA VAL A 42 1.61 -7.26 -14.01
C VAL A 42 1.46 -6.04 -13.10
N ASN A 43 0.25 -5.78 -12.62
CA ASN A 43 -0.01 -4.66 -11.72
C ASN A 43 0.64 -4.92 -10.37
N TYR A 44 0.54 -6.15 -9.85
CA TYR A 44 1.21 -6.57 -8.64
C TYR A 44 2.74 -6.34 -8.69
N LYS A 45 3.40 -6.68 -9.81
CA LYS A 45 4.84 -6.38 -9.97
C LYS A 45 5.14 -4.88 -9.91
N LEU A 46 4.31 -4.06 -10.54
CA LEU A 46 4.44 -2.59 -10.50
C LEU A 46 4.14 -2.02 -9.10
N LEU A 47 3.16 -2.56 -8.39
CA LEU A 47 2.86 -2.26 -6.99
C LEU A 47 4.09 -2.55 -6.11
N CYS A 48 4.66 -3.75 -6.19
CA CYS A 48 5.86 -4.12 -5.43
C CYS A 48 7.06 -3.20 -5.77
N MET A 49 7.24 -2.88 -7.05
CA MET A 49 8.28 -1.93 -7.48
C MET A 49 8.06 -0.55 -6.85
N ASN A 50 6.83 -0.04 -6.89
CA ASN A 50 6.50 1.26 -6.29
C ASN A 50 6.68 1.25 -4.78
N VAL A 51 6.25 0.20 -4.07
CA VAL A 51 6.53 0.04 -2.63
C VAL A 51 8.03 0.13 -2.33
N ARG A 52 8.86 -0.58 -3.13
CA ARG A 52 10.32 -0.58 -2.98
C ARG A 52 10.94 0.78 -3.27
N LEU A 53 10.57 1.42 -4.38
CA LEU A 53 11.09 2.74 -4.78
C LEU A 53 10.78 3.82 -3.74
N ASN A 54 9.60 3.73 -3.11
CA ASN A 54 9.17 4.64 -2.06
C ASN A 54 9.73 4.28 -0.66
N ARG A 55 10.53 3.20 -0.54
CA ARG A 55 11.14 2.70 0.71
C ARG A 55 10.11 2.44 1.82
N LEU A 56 8.90 2.02 1.43
CA LEU A 56 7.81 1.78 2.37
C LEU A 56 8.01 0.41 3.02
N ARG A 57 8.18 0.40 4.35
CA ARG A 57 8.41 -0.83 5.14
C ARG A 57 7.14 -1.41 5.76
N ASN A 58 6.05 -0.64 5.70
CA ASN A 58 4.79 -0.92 6.34
C ASN A 58 3.70 -1.35 5.34
N VAL A 59 4.08 -1.87 4.18
CA VAL A 59 3.16 -2.36 3.15
C VAL A 59 3.35 -3.87 2.96
N HIS A 60 2.25 -4.61 3.03
CA HIS A 60 2.17 -6.02 2.65
C HIS A 60 1.35 -6.13 1.36
N ALA A 61 2.03 -6.38 0.24
CA ALA A 61 1.38 -6.57 -1.05
C ALA A 61 1.12 -8.06 -1.30
N LEU A 62 -0.13 -8.43 -1.62
CA LEU A 62 -0.55 -9.79 -1.95
C LEU A 62 -1.11 -9.84 -3.37
N ASN A 63 -0.71 -10.87 -4.11
CA ASN A 63 -1.31 -11.22 -5.41
C ASN A 63 -2.36 -12.29 -5.16
N LEU A 64 -3.62 -11.86 -5.01
CA LEU A 64 -4.80 -12.68 -4.73
C LEU A 64 -5.91 -12.33 -5.72
#